data_AF-A0A953BJ30-F1
#
_entry.id   AF-A0A953BJ30-F1
#
_cell.length_a   1.000
_cell.length_b   1.000
_cell.length_c   1.000
_cell.angle_alpha   90.00
_cell.angle_beta   90.00
_cell.angle_gamma   90.00
#
_symmetry.space_group_name_H-M   'P 1'
#
loop_
_entity.id
_entity.type
_entity.pdbx_description
1 polymer ?
#
loop_
_entity_poly.entity_id
_entity_poly.type
_entity_poly.pdbx_seq_one_letter_code
_entity_poly.pdbx_strand_id
1 'polypeptide(L)'
;MDATASPSLTLHMLRQRYLAHADRHYRRRSGEPTGEAANMEDAINRFIDFAGGGGKLGSRINQHQVRAWVDQLAQEELSRTYVNQCLSRVRRWVRWCCDWDLIPFSITEDLRRVRPLARFRSKAKESRRTPPPSIDTIEKVVAQMRAPARDVLQLVKLTGARPSEILALTNGEVFLD
;
A
#
# COMPACT_ATOMS: atom_id res chain seq x y z
N MET A 1 -31.58 -16.90 -31.46
CA MET A 1 -31.54 -16.21 -30.15
C MET A 1 -30.29 -16.68 -29.45
N ASP A 2 -29.18 -16.00 -29.71
CA ASP A 2 -27.90 -16.29 -29.06
C ASP A 2 -27.95 -15.78 -27.63
N ALA A 3 -27.86 -16.71 -26.68
CA ALA A 3 -27.64 -16.40 -25.29
C ALA A 3 -26.25 -15.73 -25.17
N THR A 4 -26.25 -14.40 -25.09
CA THR A 4 -25.07 -13.59 -24.79
C THR A 4 -24.43 -14.13 -23.51
N ALA A 5 -23.31 -14.84 -23.65
CA ALA A 5 -22.53 -15.29 -22.51
C ALA A 5 -22.17 -14.06 -21.67
N SER A 6 -22.74 -13.95 -20.47
CA SER A 6 -22.35 -12.93 -19.50
C SER A 6 -20.83 -12.99 -19.36
N PRO A 7 -20.09 -11.88 -19.59
CA PRO A 7 -18.63 -11.92 -19.54
C PRO A 7 -18.21 -12.43 -18.17
N SER A 8 -17.55 -13.59 -18.15
CA SER A 8 -17.03 -14.17 -16.91
C SER A 8 -16.09 -13.14 -16.29
N LEU A 9 -16.44 -12.65 -15.10
CA LEU A 9 -15.69 -11.60 -14.44
C LEU A 9 -14.23 -12.05 -14.23
N THR A 10 -13.27 -11.26 -14.69
CA THR A 10 -11.83 -11.53 -14.55
C THR A 10 -11.22 -10.73 -13.41
N LEU A 11 -10.00 -11.09 -12.98
CA LEU A 11 -9.27 -10.31 -11.97
C LEU A 11 -9.02 -8.88 -12.43
N HIS A 12 -8.74 -8.67 -13.72
CA HIS A 12 -8.57 -7.33 -14.30
C HIS A 12 -9.86 -6.50 -14.23
N MET A 13 -11.03 -7.11 -14.48
CA MET A 13 -12.31 -6.42 -14.35
C MET A 13 -12.61 -6.04 -12.89
N LEU A 14 -12.33 -6.93 -11.94
CA LEU A 14 -12.45 -6.64 -10.50
C LEU A 14 -11.52 -5.52 -10.05
N ARG A 15 -10.27 -5.55 -10.53
CA ARG A 15 -9.29 -4.49 -10.30
C ARG A 15 -9.80 -3.16 -10.83
N GLN A 16 -10.23 -3.10 -12.09
CA GLN A 16 -10.70 -1.86 -12.72
C GLN A 16 -11.86 -1.24 -11.93
N ARG A 17 -12.84 -2.07 -11.52
CA ARG A 17 -13.98 -1.61 -10.71
C ARG A 17 -13.51 -1.08 -9.35
N TYR A 18 -12.59 -1.79 -8.68
CA TYR A 18 -12.06 -1.34 -7.41
C TYR A 18 -11.24 -0.05 -7.52
N LEU A 19 -10.40 0.10 -8.53
CA LEU A 19 -9.56 1.30 -8.68
C LEU A 19 -10.40 2.55 -8.97
N ALA A 20 -11.50 2.41 -9.71
CA ALA A 20 -12.47 3.50 -9.87
C ALA A 20 -13.11 3.93 -8.52
N HIS A 21 -13.34 2.97 -7.62
CA HIS A 21 -13.76 3.29 -6.24
C HIS A 21 -12.62 3.89 -5.41
N ALA A 22 -11.42 3.29 -5.45
CA ALA A 22 -10.26 3.68 -4.66
C ALA A 22 -9.87 5.14 -4.94
N ASP A 23 -9.90 5.57 -6.21
CA ASP A 23 -9.63 6.95 -6.59
C ASP A 23 -10.61 7.94 -5.92
N ARG A 24 -11.89 7.59 -5.80
CA ARG A 24 -12.90 8.44 -5.16
C ARG A 24 -12.87 8.38 -3.64
N HIS A 25 -12.55 7.20 -3.09
CA HIS A 25 -12.63 6.92 -1.66
C HIS A 25 -11.39 7.37 -0.89
N TYR A 26 -10.19 7.12 -1.41
CA TYR A 26 -8.93 7.40 -0.72
C TYR A 26 -8.47 8.85 -0.93
N ARG A 27 -9.31 9.78 -0.49
CA ARG A 27 -9.08 11.23 -0.55
C ARG A 27 -9.05 11.84 0.85
N ARG A 28 -8.24 12.88 1.01
CA ARG A 28 -8.27 13.73 2.20
C ARG A 28 -9.58 14.49 2.25
N ARG A 29 -9.89 15.10 3.41
CA ARG A 29 -11.03 16.01 3.54
C ARG A 29 -10.96 17.19 2.55
N SER A 30 -9.76 17.60 2.15
CA SER A 30 -9.52 18.61 1.11
C SER A 30 -9.85 18.15 -0.32
N GLY A 31 -10.14 16.86 -0.54
CA GLY A 31 -10.37 16.27 -1.87
C GLY A 31 -9.10 15.74 -2.55
N GLU A 32 -7.92 16.05 -2.02
CA GLU A 32 -6.64 15.56 -2.55
C GLU A 32 -6.50 14.04 -2.40
N PRO A 33 -5.90 13.33 -3.38
CA PRO A 33 -5.65 11.91 -3.26
C PRO A 33 -4.67 11.60 -2.13
N THR A 34 -4.89 10.48 -1.46
CA THR A 34 -3.90 9.90 -0.54
C THR A 34 -3.04 8.88 -1.27
N GLY A 35 -1.86 8.55 -0.71
CA GLY A 35 -1.00 7.49 -1.25
C GLY A 35 -1.61 6.09 -1.17
N GLU A 36 -2.75 5.89 -0.49
CA GLU A 36 -3.33 4.55 -0.32
C GLU A 36 -3.96 4.01 -1.60
N ALA A 37 -4.49 4.87 -2.50
CA ALA A 37 -4.98 4.41 -3.80
C ALA A 37 -3.86 3.75 -4.63
N ALA A 38 -2.69 4.41 -4.71
CA ALA A 38 -1.51 3.86 -5.37
C ALA A 38 -1.01 2.58 -4.68
N ASN A 39 -0.94 2.56 -3.35
CA ASN A 39 -0.53 1.36 -2.62
C ASN A 39 -1.47 0.16 -2.84
N MET A 40 -2.78 0.42 -2.96
CA MET A 40 -3.77 -0.59 -3.29
C MET A 40 -3.55 -1.11 -4.71
N GLU A 41 -3.36 -0.22 -5.67
CA GLU A 41 -3.08 -0.57 -7.07
C GLU A 41 -1.84 -1.47 -7.17
N ASP A 42 -0.73 -1.08 -6.56
CA ASP A 42 0.51 -1.86 -6.55
C ASP A 42 0.33 -3.27 -5.97
N ALA A 43 -0.36 -3.37 -4.83
CA ALA A 43 -0.60 -4.66 -4.17
C ALA A 43 -1.52 -5.57 -5.00
N ILE A 44 -2.55 -4.99 -5.63
CA ILE A 44 -3.48 -5.73 -6.51
C ILE A 44 -2.76 -6.19 -7.77
N ASN A 45 -1.97 -5.33 -8.40
CA ASN A 45 -1.18 -5.67 -9.60
C ASN A 45 -0.26 -6.86 -9.32
N ARG A 46 0.54 -6.79 -8.24
CA ARG A 46 1.43 -7.88 -7.83
C ARG A 46 0.69 -9.22 -7.64
N PHE A 47 -0.50 -9.19 -7.06
CA PHE A 47 -1.30 -10.41 -6.93
C PHE A 47 -1.84 -10.90 -8.26
N ILE A 48 -2.29 -10.02 -9.15
CA ILE A 48 -2.80 -10.39 -10.47
C ILE A 48 -1.70 -10.95 -11.36
N ASP A 49 -0.50 -10.38 -11.30
CA ASP A 49 0.69 -10.85 -12.02
C ASP A 49 1.05 -12.27 -11.56
N PHE A 50 1.02 -12.51 -10.24
CA PHE A 50 1.21 -13.85 -9.68
C PHE A 50 0.09 -14.83 -10.09
N ALA A 51 -1.17 -14.42 -9.94
CA ALA A 51 -2.32 -15.30 -10.10
C ALA A 51 -2.68 -15.54 -11.57
N GLY A 52 -2.15 -14.75 -12.51
CA GLY A 52 -2.48 -14.72 -13.94
C GLY A 52 -3.87 -14.11 -14.20
N GLY A 53 -3.96 -12.92 -14.81
CA GLY A 53 -5.22 -12.17 -14.80
C GLY A 53 -6.33 -12.58 -15.80
N GLY A 54 -6.14 -13.61 -16.64
CA GLY A 54 -7.02 -13.91 -17.79
C GLY A 54 -7.99 -15.10 -17.69
N GLY A 55 -8.06 -15.83 -16.56
CA GLY A 55 -8.94 -17.02 -16.43
C GLY A 55 -10.03 -16.92 -15.36
N LYS A 56 -10.82 -17.99 -15.21
CA LYS A 56 -11.94 -18.10 -14.24
C LYS A 56 -11.51 -17.70 -12.83
N LEU A 57 -12.38 -16.96 -12.15
CA LEU A 57 -12.03 -16.26 -10.92
C LEU A 57 -11.85 -17.17 -9.69
N GLY A 58 -12.69 -18.19 -9.53
CA GLY A 58 -12.70 -19.07 -8.36
C GLY A 58 -11.43 -19.92 -8.19
N SER A 59 -10.72 -20.24 -9.28
CA SER A 59 -9.43 -20.94 -9.18
C SER A 59 -8.28 -20.01 -8.78
N ARG A 60 -8.46 -18.68 -8.92
CA ARG A 60 -7.38 -17.70 -8.73
C ARG A 60 -7.47 -16.95 -7.41
N ILE A 61 -8.67 -16.76 -6.83
CA ILE A 61 -8.85 -16.16 -5.50
C ILE A 61 -9.30 -17.22 -4.49
N ASN A 62 -8.34 -17.81 -3.78
CA ASN A 62 -8.58 -18.74 -2.67
C ASN A 62 -7.39 -18.75 -1.71
N GLN A 63 -7.55 -19.38 -0.54
CA GLN A 63 -6.52 -19.44 0.50
C GLN A 63 -5.19 -20.04 0.01
N HIS A 64 -5.22 -21.00 -0.91
CA HIS A 64 -4.01 -21.68 -1.39
C HIS A 64 -3.19 -20.76 -2.29
N GLN A 65 -3.85 -20.08 -3.23
CA GLN A 65 -3.21 -19.10 -4.11
C GLN A 65 -2.66 -17.91 -3.32
N VAL A 66 -3.43 -17.36 -2.37
CA VAL A 66 -2.97 -16.23 -1.55
C VAL A 66 -1.82 -16.65 -0.62
N ARG A 67 -1.83 -17.87 -0.08
CA ARG A 67 -0.71 -18.39 0.72
C ARG A 67 0.55 -18.55 -0.13
N ALA A 68 0.43 -19.18 -1.31
CA ALA A 68 1.54 -19.34 -2.24
C ALA A 68 2.13 -17.98 -2.66
N TRP A 69 1.28 -16.99 -2.93
CA TRP A 69 1.70 -15.63 -3.24
C TRP A 69 2.45 -14.98 -2.07
N VAL A 70 1.94 -15.09 -0.83
CA VAL A 70 2.62 -14.55 0.36
C VAL A 70 3.99 -15.21 0.57
N ASP A 71 4.10 -16.52 0.36
CA ASP A 71 5.36 -17.26 0.46
C ASP A 71 6.34 -16.87 -0.65
N GLN A 72 5.85 -16.51 -1.83
CA GLN A 72 6.64 -16.01 -2.96
C GLN A 72 7.14 -14.59 -2.70
N LEU A 73 6.28 -13.67 -2.24
CA LEU A 73 6.70 -12.33 -1.81
C LEU A 73 7.74 -12.35 -0.69
N ALA A 74 7.64 -13.32 0.24
CA ALA A 74 8.60 -13.50 1.31
C ALA A 74 10.01 -13.87 0.81
N GLN A 75 10.15 -14.27 -0.46
CA GLN A 75 11.43 -14.61 -1.09
C GLN A 75 12.01 -13.44 -1.91
N GLU A 76 11.25 -12.38 -2.20
CA GLU A 76 11.67 -11.22 -3.02
C GLU A 76 12.50 -10.17 -2.26
N GLU A 77 13.25 -10.54 -1.22
CA GLU A 77 13.97 -9.61 -0.32
C GLU A 77 13.09 -8.50 0.33
N LEU A 78 11.77 -8.65 0.26
CA LEU A 78 10.80 -7.71 0.83
C LEU A 78 10.75 -7.82 2.35
N SER A 79 10.42 -6.72 3.02
CA SER A 79 10.21 -6.74 4.46
C SER A 79 8.93 -7.48 4.85
N ARG A 80 8.95 -8.21 5.96
CA ARG A 80 7.77 -8.90 6.53
C ARG A 80 6.58 -7.96 6.69
N THR A 81 6.83 -6.74 7.15
CA THR A 81 5.80 -5.70 7.31
C THR A 81 5.16 -5.36 5.96
N TYR A 82 5.97 -5.16 4.92
CA TYR A 82 5.45 -4.87 3.58
C TYR A 82 4.65 -6.05 3.00
N VAL A 83 5.13 -7.29 3.11
CA VAL A 83 4.39 -8.47 2.67
C VAL A 83 3.02 -8.57 3.36
N ASN A 84 2.98 -8.35 4.67
CA ASN A 84 1.73 -8.34 5.43
C ASN A 84 0.80 -7.18 5.04
N GLN A 85 1.34 -6.01 4.67
CA GLN A 85 0.55 -4.91 4.13
C GLN A 85 -0.05 -5.27 2.77
N CYS A 86 0.71 -5.90 1.86
CA CYS A 86 0.19 -6.40 0.59
C CYS A 86 -0.96 -7.40 0.79
N LEU A 87 -0.79 -8.38 1.70
CA LEU A 87 -1.86 -9.31 2.07
C LEU A 87 -3.12 -8.59 2.59
N SER A 88 -2.95 -7.59 3.45
CA SER A 88 -4.06 -6.80 3.99
C SER A 88 -4.81 -6.03 2.89
N ARG A 89 -4.08 -5.44 1.93
CA ARG A 89 -4.66 -4.71 0.81
C ARG A 89 -5.42 -5.64 -0.14
N VAL A 90 -4.88 -6.80 -0.49
CA VAL A 90 -5.60 -7.78 -1.31
C VAL A 90 -6.86 -8.27 -0.62
N ARG A 91 -6.83 -8.52 0.70
CA ARG A 91 -8.05 -8.84 1.46
C ARG A 91 -9.08 -7.73 1.43
N ARG A 92 -8.65 -6.47 1.53
CA ARG A 92 -9.55 -5.31 1.46
C ARG A 92 -10.21 -5.20 0.08
N TRP A 93 -9.43 -5.37 -0.97
CA TRP A 93 -9.95 -5.42 -2.34
C TRP A 93 -10.98 -6.54 -2.52
N VAL A 94 -10.68 -7.76 -2.08
CA VAL A 94 -11.60 -8.90 -2.15
C VAL A 94 -12.86 -8.67 -1.31
N ARG A 95 -12.71 -8.11 -0.10
CA ARG A 95 -13.85 -7.74 0.76
C ARG A 95 -14.78 -6.77 0.05
N TRP A 96 -14.22 -5.72 -0.56
CA TRP A 96 -14.99 -4.76 -1.36
C TRP A 96 -15.69 -5.46 -2.52
N CYS A 97 -15.02 -6.34 -3.27
CA CYS A 97 -15.66 -7.09 -4.35
C CYS A 97 -16.85 -7.94 -3.85
N CYS A 98 -16.77 -8.53 -2.66
CA CYS A 98 -17.89 -9.24 -2.05
C CYS A 98 -19.03 -8.30 -1.61
N ASP A 99 -18.71 -7.12 -1.06
CA ASP A 99 -19.72 -6.14 -0.62
C ASP A 99 -20.55 -5.57 -1.79
N TRP A 100 -20.01 -5.64 -3.01
CA TRP A 100 -20.69 -5.24 -4.25
C TRP A 100 -21.25 -6.43 -5.05
N ASP A 101 -21.41 -7.59 -4.42
CA ASP A 101 -21.93 -8.83 -5.03
C ASP A 101 -21.21 -9.27 -6.31
N LEU A 102 -19.94 -8.88 -6.47
CA LEU A 102 -19.13 -9.24 -7.63
C LEU A 102 -18.61 -10.68 -7.54
N ILE A 103 -18.43 -11.16 -6.32
CA ILE A 103 -17.92 -12.48 -5.98
C ILE A 103 -18.56 -12.99 -4.67
N PRO A 104 -18.64 -14.32 -4.45
CA PRO A 104 -19.23 -14.87 -3.23
C PRO A 104 -18.52 -14.42 -1.95
N PHE A 105 -19.29 -14.10 -0.91
CA PHE A 105 -18.76 -13.68 0.39
C PHE A 105 -17.86 -14.73 1.07
N SER A 106 -18.09 -16.02 0.78
CA SER A 106 -17.30 -17.15 1.29
C SER A 106 -15.80 -17.02 1.01
N ILE A 107 -15.41 -16.34 -0.08
CA ILE A 107 -14.00 -16.09 -0.41
C ILE A 107 -13.33 -15.24 0.67
N THR A 108 -14.03 -14.27 1.27
CA THR A 108 -13.43 -13.43 2.34
C THR A 108 -13.11 -14.23 3.59
N GLU A 109 -13.94 -15.23 3.90
CA GLU A 109 -13.72 -16.13 5.03
C GLU A 109 -12.55 -17.06 4.75
N ASP A 110 -12.46 -17.58 3.52
CA ASP A 110 -11.33 -18.39 3.09
C ASP A 110 -10.01 -17.61 3.18
N LEU A 111 -9.98 -16.37 2.68
CA LEU A 111 -8.79 -15.53 2.75
C LEU A 111 -8.40 -15.12 4.18
N ARG A 112 -9.34 -15.04 5.13
CA ARG A 112 -9.04 -14.77 6.55
C ARG A 112 -8.18 -15.87 7.19
N ARG A 113 -8.24 -17.10 6.68
CA ARG A 113 -7.45 -18.24 7.17
C ARG A 113 -5.95 -18.12 6.88
N VAL A 114 -5.56 -17.30 5.90
CA VAL A 114 -4.14 -17.07 5.57
C VAL A 114 -3.48 -16.18 6.62
N ARG A 115 -2.84 -16.76 7.64
CA ARG A 115 -2.22 -15.95 8.70
C ARG A 115 -1.12 -15.02 8.13
N PRO A 116 -1.02 -13.77 8.60
CA PRO A 116 0.12 -12.91 8.29
C PRO A 116 1.44 -13.57 8.71
N LEU A 117 2.54 -13.20 8.04
CA LEU A 117 3.88 -13.67 8.39
C LEU A 117 4.23 -13.25 9.82
N ALA A 118 4.58 -14.24 10.63
CA ALA A 118 5.01 -14.05 12.01
C ALA A 118 6.48 -13.62 12.08
N ARG A 119 6.80 -12.82 13.10
CA ARG A 119 8.15 -12.28 13.31
C ARG A 119 9.17 -13.41 13.46
N PHE A 120 10.25 -13.35 12.69
CA PHE A 120 11.32 -14.36 12.65
C PHE A 120 10.86 -15.78 12.30
N ARG A 121 9.72 -15.94 11.60
CA ARG A 121 9.15 -17.23 11.21
C ARG A 121 8.88 -17.34 9.70
N SER A 122 9.60 -16.54 8.90
CA SER A 122 9.46 -16.51 7.43
C SER A 122 10.78 -16.10 6.78
N LYS A 123 10.89 -16.27 5.44
CA LYS A 123 12.05 -15.81 4.66
C LYS A 123 12.09 -14.29 4.42
N ALA A 124 10.99 -13.59 4.69
CA ALA A 124 10.91 -12.14 4.51
C ALA A 124 11.88 -11.40 5.44
N LYS A 125 12.44 -10.29 4.97
CA LYS A 125 13.38 -9.46 5.73
C LYS A 125 12.71 -8.86 6.95
N GLU A 126 13.39 -8.89 8.09
CA GLU A 126 12.98 -8.08 9.24
C GLU A 126 13.59 -6.68 9.11
N SER A 127 12.74 -5.69 8.88
CA SER A 127 13.17 -4.30 8.81
C SER A 127 13.69 -3.86 10.18
N ARG A 128 14.91 -3.34 10.22
CA ARG A 128 15.45 -2.68 11.41
C ARG A 128 14.90 -1.26 11.47
N ARG A 129 14.68 -0.75 12.68
CA ARG A 129 14.41 0.66 12.88
C ARG A 129 15.62 1.45 12.39
N THR A 130 15.40 2.44 11.53
CA THR A 130 16.44 3.40 11.16
C THR A 130 16.70 4.32 12.36
N PRO A 131 17.89 4.29 12.99
CA PRO A 131 18.21 5.21 14.07
C PRO A 131 18.38 6.64 13.51
N PRO A 132 18.21 7.67 14.35
CA PRO A 132 18.56 9.02 13.95
C PRO A 132 20.07 9.12 13.64
N PRO A 133 20.48 9.95 12.66
CA PRO A 133 21.90 10.22 12.41
C PRO A 133 22.53 11.00 13.57
N SER A 134 23.86 10.96 13.69
CA SER A 134 24.58 11.77 14.69
C SER A 134 24.50 13.27 14.35
N ILE A 135 24.62 14.11 15.38
CA ILE A 135 24.61 15.58 15.22
C ILE A 135 25.73 16.03 14.27
N ASP A 136 26.95 15.50 14.43
CA ASP A 136 28.09 15.79 13.54
C ASP A 136 27.80 15.43 12.07
N THR A 137 27.13 14.29 11.82
CA THR A 137 26.72 13.92 10.45
C THR A 137 25.72 14.93 9.89
N ILE A 138 24.73 15.34 10.68
CA ILE A 138 23.75 16.35 10.28
C ILE A 138 24.46 17.66 9.94
N GLU A 139 25.38 18.13 10.78
CA GLU A 139 26.09 19.40 10.58
C GLU A 139 26.95 19.39 9.30
N LYS A 140 27.65 18.27 9.02
CA LYS A 140 28.41 18.09 7.76
C LYS A 140 27.55 18.11 6.52
N VAL A 141 26.34 17.54 6.59
CA VAL A 141 25.37 17.58 5.48
C VAL A 141 24.82 18.99 5.31
N VAL A 142 24.35 19.62 6.39
CA VAL A 142 23.84 21.00 6.42
C VAL A 142 24.83 21.98 5.78
N ALA A 143 26.12 21.84 6.07
CA ALA A 143 27.17 22.71 5.52
C ALA A 143 27.23 22.69 3.98
N GLN A 144 26.88 21.57 3.35
CA GLN A 144 26.92 21.37 1.89
C GLN A 144 25.57 21.65 1.21
N MET A 145 24.49 21.81 1.99
CA MET A 145 23.16 22.07 1.44
C MET A 145 22.99 23.51 0.97
N ARG A 146 22.24 23.67 -0.13
CA ARG A 146 21.71 24.97 -0.58
C ARG A 146 20.75 25.56 0.45
N ALA A 147 20.68 26.89 0.53
CA ALA A 147 19.93 27.61 1.55
C ALA A 147 18.47 27.11 1.75
N PRO A 148 17.63 26.94 0.70
CA PRO A 148 16.24 26.53 0.92
C PRO A 148 16.10 25.15 1.60
N ALA A 149 16.91 24.18 1.20
CA ALA A 149 16.88 22.84 1.79
C ALA A 149 17.50 22.84 3.20
N ARG A 150 18.50 23.69 3.43
CA ARG A 150 19.14 23.89 4.73
C ARG A 150 18.13 24.43 5.74
N ASP A 151 17.38 25.45 5.38
CA ASP A 151 16.43 26.13 6.28
C ASP A 151 15.30 25.18 6.69
N VAL A 152 14.78 24.39 5.75
CA VAL A 152 13.79 23.33 6.05
C VAL A 152 14.36 22.32 7.07
N LEU A 153 15.59 21.85 6.88
CA LEU A 153 16.20 20.88 7.79
C LEU A 153 16.45 21.49 9.18
N GLN A 154 16.86 22.76 9.25
CA GLN A 154 17.02 23.48 10.52
C GLN A 154 15.69 23.62 11.26
N LEU A 155 14.62 23.99 10.56
CA LEU A 155 13.30 24.12 11.19
C LEU A 155 12.77 22.77 11.68
N VAL A 156 12.97 21.68 10.92
CA VAL A 156 12.68 20.31 11.37
C VAL A 156 13.48 19.95 12.62
N LYS A 157 14.78 20.29 12.67
CA LYS A 157 15.64 20.04 13.84
C LYS A 157 15.16 20.79 15.09
N LEU A 158 14.71 22.04 14.94
CA LEU A 158 14.27 22.89 16.06
C LEU A 158 12.89 22.52 16.59
N THR A 159 11.98 22.05 15.72
CA THR A 159 10.56 21.84 16.09
C THR A 159 10.18 20.37 16.24
N GLY A 160 10.91 19.46 15.60
CA GLY A 160 10.51 18.06 15.46
C GLY A 160 9.32 17.84 14.51
N ALA A 161 8.86 18.87 13.80
CA ALA A 161 7.77 18.77 12.83
C ALA A 161 8.16 17.87 11.65
N ARG A 162 7.15 17.25 11.02
CA ARG A 162 7.38 16.47 9.80
C ARG A 162 7.81 17.40 8.67
N PRO A 163 8.70 16.96 7.76
CA PRO A 163 9.07 17.77 6.61
C PRO A 163 7.87 18.28 5.79
N SER A 164 6.83 17.45 5.63
CA SER A 164 5.60 17.86 4.92
C SER A 164 4.81 18.96 5.64
N GLU A 165 4.91 19.06 6.97
CA GLU A 165 4.25 20.12 7.74
C GLU A 165 5.01 21.43 7.54
N ILE A 166 6.34 21.39 7.59
CA ILE A 166 7.19 22.55 7.30
C ILE A 166 7.01 23.06 5.87
N LEU A 167 6.99 22.15 4.89
CA LEU A 167 6.83 22.51 3.47
C LEU A 167 5.43 23.03 3.13
N ALA A 168 4.44 22.81 3.99
CA ALA A 168 3.09 23.31 3.83
C ALA A 168 2.83 24.65 4.53
N LEU A 169 3.79 25.16 5.32
CA LEU A 169 3.66 26.44 6.00
C LEU A 169 3.44 27.58 5.01
N THR A 170 2.54 28.47 5.39
CA THR A 170 2.22 29.71 4.67
C THR A 170 2.64 30.93 5.48
N ASN A 171 2.76 32.09 4.83
CA ASN A 171 3.10 33.34 5.52
C ASN A 171 2.10 33.71 6.64
N GLY A 172 0.84 33.25 6.55
CA GLY A 172 -0.19 33.51 7.57
C GLY A 172 -0.02 32.70 8.86
N GLU A 173 0.92 31.76 8.90
CA GLU A 173 1.19 30.88 10.05
C GLU A 173 2.49 31.24 10.77
N VAL A 174 3.20 32.30 10.33
CA VAL A 174 4.45 32.76 10.92
C VAL A 174 4.25 34.15 11.52
N PHE A 175 4.36 34.23 12.85
CA PHE A 175 4.28 35.47 13.61
C PHE A 175 5.69 35.85 14.09
N LEU A 176 6.08 37.10 13.87
CA LEU A 176 7.41 37.66 14.19
C LEU A 176 7.31 38.74 15.28
N ASP A 177 6.32 38.59 16.17
CA ASP A 177 6.02 39.49 17.28
C ASP A 177 7.25 40.11 17.96
#